data_AF-A0A4R4KYH3-F1
#
_entry.id   AF-A0A4R4KYH3-F1
#
_cell.length_a   1.000
_cell.length_b   1.000
_cell.length_c   1.000
_cell.angle_alpha   90.00
_cell.angle_beta   90.00
_cell.angle_gamma   90.00
#
_symmetry.space_group_name_H-M   'P 1'
#
loop_
_entity.id
_entity.type
_entity.pdbx_description
1 polymer ?
#
loop_
_entity_poly.entity_id
_entity_poly.type
_entity_poly.pdbx_seq_one_letter_code
_entity_poly.pdbx_strand_id
1 'polypeptide(L)'
;MGAIYTSAAFREYAKTQVTHADILLTKHAESALSLCRCGRIHPCDDRQHWLRMRAHFGRFLVDEQYSSEVQQPRPPSPTPSDPSRPDDLG
;
A
#
# COMPACT_ATOMS: atom_id res chain seq x y z
N MET A 1 4.19 -15.86 11.21
CA MET A 1 5.15 -15.04 10.43
C MET A 1 4.43 -13.83 9.83
N GLY A 2 3.98 -12.85 10.63
CA GLY A 2 3.09 -11.78 10.11
C GLY A 2 3.29 -10.37 10.69
N ALA A 3 4.06 -10.21 11.76
CA ALA A 3 4.20 -8.90 12.44
C ALA A 3 5.26 -7.97 11.80
N ILE A 4 6.23 -8.52 11.06
CA ILE A 4 7.32 -7.71 10.49
C ILE A 4 6.84 -6.97 9.23
N TYR A 5 6.08 -7.65 8.37
CA TYR A 5 5.58 -7.13 7.09
C TYR A 5 4.51 -6.03 7.22
N THR A 6 3.88 -5.88 8.40
CA THR A 6 2.88 -4.83 8.66
C THR A 6 3.46 -3.63 9.41
N SER A 7 4.71 -3.69 9.86
CA SER A 7 5.36 -2.62 10.61
C SER A 7 5.54 -1.36 9.75
N ALA A 8 5.46 -0.19 10.38
CA ALA A 8 5.71 1.09 9.70
C ALA A 8 7.11 1.14 9.05
N ALA A 9 8.12 0.58 9.72
CA ALA A 9 9.48 0.48 9.19
C ALA A 9 9.55 -0.37 7.90
N PHE A 10 8.84 -1.50 7.85
CA PHE A 10 8.78 -2.30 6.63
C PHE A 10 8.05 -1.56 5.50
N ARG A 11 6.99 -0.82 5.81
CA ARG A 11 6.27 -0.01 4.81
C ARG A 11 7.15 1.08 4.20
N GLU A 12 7.88 1.83 5.02
CA GLU A 12 8.83 2.83 4.53
C GLU A 12 9.96 2.22 3.69
N TYR A 13 10.44 1.05 4.10
CA TYR A 13 11.37 0.28 3.30
C TYR A 13 10.75 -0.15 1.95
N ALA A 14 9.52 -0.65 1.93
CA ALA A 14 8.81 -1.04 0.72
C ALA A 14 8.60 0.16 -0.23
N LYS A 15 8.22 1.34 0.29
CA LYS A 15 8.13 2.60 -0.49
C LYS A 15 9.48 2.96 -1.12
N THR A 16 10.56 2.87 -0.34
CA THR A 16 11.92 3.12 -0.82
C THR A 16 12.31 2.15 -1.94
N GLN A 17 11.97 0.87 -1.79
CA GLN A 17 12.27 -0.15 -2.80
C GLN A 17 11.48 0.03 -4.09
N VAL A 18 10.20 0.40 -4.01
CA VAL A 18 9.40 0.74 -5.20
C VAL A 18 9.98 1.96 -5.90
N THR A 19 10.30 3.03 -5.16
CA THR A 19 10.89 4.25 -5.71
C THR A 19 12.22 3.97 -6.40
N HIS A 20 13.08 3.18 -5.76
CA HIS A 20 14.37 2.79 -6.33
C HIS A 20 14.20 1.95 -7.60
N ALA A 21 13.28 0.97 -7.59
CA ALA A 21 12.96 0.18 -8.76
C ALA A 21 12.44 1.05 -9.92
N ASP A 22 11.58 2.03 -9.64
CA ASP A 22 11.07 2.97 -10.65
C ASP A 22 12.21 3.78 -11.28
N ILE A 23 13.12 4.34 -10.48
CA ILE A 23 14.31 5.06 -10.97
C ILE A 23 15.14 4.14 -11.88
N LEU A 24 15.38 2.89 -11.49
CA LEU A 24 16.17 1.97 -12.29
C LEU A 24 15.44 1.55 -13.57
N LEU A 25 14.12 1.36 -13.54
CA LEU A 25 13.33 1.06 -14.73
C LEU A 25 13.42 2.16 -15.79
N THR A 26 13.54 3.44 -15.40
CA THR A 26 13.78 4.53 -16.36
C THR A 26 15.11 4.39 -17.12
N LYS A 27 16.13 3.84 -16.45
CA LYS A 27 17.44 3.56 -17.06
C LYS A 27 17.40 2.33 -17.97
N HIS A 28 16.39 1.48 -17.82
CA HIS A 28 16.16 0.27 -18.63
C HIS A 28 14.95 0.40 -19.58
N ALA A 29 14.60 1.63 -19.97
CA ALA A 29 13.60 1.85 -21.01
C ALA A 29 14.04 1.21 -22.34
N GLU A 30 13.04 0.84 -23.16
CA GLU A 30 13.29 0.47 -24.55
C GLU A 30 13.86 1.66 -25.31
N SER A 31 14.78 1.36 -26.22
CA SER A 31 15.41 2.27 -27.17
C SER A 31 15.20 1.72 -28.58
N ALA A 32 15.74 2.38 -29.60
CA ALA A 32 15.62 1.91 -30.98
C ALA A 32 16.12 0.46 -31.14
N LEU A 33 15.61 -0.23 -32.16
CA LEU A 33 16.00 -1.60 -32.53
C LEU A 33 15.70 -2.66 -31.46
N SER A 34 14.66 -2.46 -30.64
CA SER A 34 14.27 -3.41 -29.58
C SER A 34 15.40 -3.67 -28.58
N LEU A 35 16.28 -2.68 -28.39
CA LEU A 35 17.34 -2.72 -27.39
C LEU A 35 16.89 -1.97 -26.14
N CYS A 36 17.28 -2.48 -25.00
CA CYS A 36 17.25 -1.75 -23.75
C CYS A 36 18.37 -0.70 -23.76
N ARG A 37 18.17 0.43 -23.08
CA ARG A 37 19.22 1.47 -22.91
C ARG A 37 20.53 0.98 -22.26
N CYS A 38 20.52 -0.20 -21.63
CA CYS A 38 21.73 -0.87 -21.15
C CYS A 38 22.50 -1.65 -22.23
N GLY A 39 22.06 -1.62 -23.49
CA GLY A 39 22.71 -2.26 -24.64
C GLY A 39 22.31 -3.72 -24.91
N ARG A 40 21.48 -4.32 -24.05
CA ARG A 40 20.96 -5.70 -24.24
C ARG A 40 19.61 -5.69 -24.95
N ILE A 41 19.20 -6.83 -25.51
CA ILE A 41 17.86 -7.00 -26.10
C ILE A 41 16.77 -6.69 -25.05
N HIS A 42 15.73 -5.97 -25.47
CA HIS A 42 14.58 -5.64 -24.63
C HIS A 42 13.52 -6.77 -24.66
N PRO A 43 12.97 -7.19 -23.51
CA PRO A 43 13.33 -6.78 -22.15
C PRO A 43 14.61 -7.49 -21.66
N CYS A 44 15.53 -6.73 -21.07
CA CYS A 44 16.72 -7.30 -20.45
C CYS A 44 16.44 -7.86 -19.05
N ASP A 45 17.29 -8.77 -18.58
CA ASP A 45 17.15 -9.43 -17.27
C ASP A 45 17.07 -8.44 -16.10
N ASP A 46 17.88 -7.37 -16.14
CA ASP A 46 17.86 -6.32 -15.12
C ASP A 46 16.51 -5.62 -15.08
N ARG A 47 15.92 -5.31 -16.23
CA ARG A 47 14.56 -4.73 -16.30
C ARG A 47 13.55 -5.68 -15.68
N GLN A 48 13.62 -6.97 -16.03
CA GLN A 48 12.70 -7.97 -15.49
C GLN A 48 12.87 -8.12 -13.97
N HIS A 49 14.10 -8.07 -13.48
CA HIS A 49 14.40 -8.07 -12.05
C HIS A 49 13.72 -6.89 -11.34
N TRP A 50 13.90 -5.65 -11.84
CA TRP A 50 13.30 -4.47 -11.22
C TRP A 50 11.77 -4.45 -11.32
N LEU A 51 11.19 -4.97 -12.42
CA LEU A 51 9.74 -5.17 -12.52
C LEU A 51 9.22 -6.13 -11.44
N ARG A 52 9.92 -7.25 -11.21
CA ARG A 52 9.55 -8.21 -10.15
C ARG A 52 9.68 -7.59 -8.76
N MET A 53 10.76 -6.85 -8.50
CA MET A 53 10.97 -6.15 -7.23
C MET A 53 9.87 -5.12 -6.97
N ARG A 54 9.57 -4.28 -7.95
CA ARG A 54 8.48 -3.29 -7.88
C ARG A 54 7.14 -3.97 -7.60
N ALA A 55 6.81 -5.04 -8.31
CA ALA A 55 5.57 -5.77 -8.13
C ALA A 55 5.49 -6.45 -6.75
N HIS A 56 6.61 -6.97 -6.24
CA HIS A 56 6.68 -7.60 -4.92
C HIS A 56 6.38 -6.58 -3.81
N PHE A 57 7.11 -5.46 -3.77
CA PHE A 57 6.92 -4.46 -2.72
C PHE A 57 5.63 -3.65 -2.88
N GLY A 58 5.18 -3.41 -4.11
CA GLY A 58 3.93 -2.71 -4.39
C GLY A 58 2.70 -3.37 -3.76
N ARG A 59 2.68 -4.72 -3.67
CA ARG A 59 1.58 -5.46 -3.01
C ARG A 59 1.38 -5.06 -1.55
N PHE A 60 2.44 -4.67 -0.85
CA PHE A 60 2.36 -4.26 0.56
C PHE A 60 1.94 -2.80 0.76
N LEU A 61 1.84 -2.02 -0.32
CA LEU A 61 1.46 -0.60 -0.28
C LEU A 61 -0.01 -0.36 -0.68
N VAL A 62 -0.64 -1.30 -1.40
CA VAL A 62 -2.05 -1.16 -1.86
C VAL A 62 -3.04 -1.18 -0.70
N ASP A 63 -2.74 -1.88 0.40
CA ASP A 63 -3.63 -1.99 1.57
C ASP A 63 -3.83 -0.64 2.32
N GLU A 64 -3.02 0.38 2.05
CA GLU A 64 -3.12 1.69 2.71
C GLU A 64 -4.32 2.53 2.22
N GLN A 65 -4.74 2.35 0.95
CA GLN A 65 -5.92 3.04 0.41
C GLN A 65 -7.21 2.51 1.02
N TYR A 66 -7.33 1.19 1.19
CA TYR A 66 -8.53 0.58 1.78
C TYR A 66 -8.63 0.82 3.29
N SER A 67 -7.50 0.78 4.02
CA SER A 67 -7.51 0.99 5.47
C SER A 67 -7.77 2.44 5.91
N SER A 68 -7.57 3.41 5.02
CA SER A 68 -7.89 4.83 5.27
C SER A 68 -9.36 5.16 4.95
N GLU A 69 -9.99 4.41 4.03
CA GLU A 69 -11.41 4.52 3.71
C GLU A 69 -12.32 3.84 4.73
N VAL A 70 -11.83 2.82 5.45
CA VAL A 70 -12.51 2.28 6.64
C VAL A 70 -12.21 3.17 7.85
N GLN A 71 -12.66 4.42 7.75
CA GLN A 71 -12.76 5.31 8.89
C GLN A 71 -13.62 4.63 9.96
N GLN A 72 -13.08 4.56 11.17
CA GLN A 72 -13.63 3.84 12.33
C GLN A 72 -15.16 3.97 12.47
N PRO A 73 -15.87 2.91 12.93
CA PRO A 73 -17.25 3.08 13.37
C PRO A 73 -17.27 4.19 14.42
N ARG A 74 -17.99 5.29 14.12
CA ARG A 74 -18.22 6.35 15.09
C ARG A 74 -18.79 5.70 16.36
N PRO A 75 -18.32 6.06 17.55
CA PRO A 75 -18.94 5.58 18.78
C PRO A 75 -20.44 5.92 18.71
N PRO A 76 -21.34 5.00 19.10
CA PRO A 76 -22.76 5.28 19.09
C PRO A 76 -23.00 6.50 19.98
N SER A 77 -23.75 7.47 19.44
CA SER A 77 -24.19 8.65 20.18
C SER A 77 -24.86 8.20 21.48
N PRO A 78 -24.60 8.88 22.62
CA PRO A 78 -25.28 8.52 23.86
C PRO A 78 -26.78 8.70 23.66
N THR A 79 -27.53 7.61 23.83
CA THR A 79 -28.99 7.61 23.84
C THR A 79 -29.46 8.63 24.87
N PRO A 80 -30.37 9.56 24.54
CA PRO A 80 -31.02 10.36 25.56
C PRO A 80 -31.78 9.39 26.46
N SER A 81 -31.35 9.29 27.72
CA SER A 81 -32.06 8.57 28.76
C SER A 81 -33.51 9.03 28.80
N ASP A 82 -34.40 8.08 28.55
CA ASP A 82 -35.85 8.21 28.74
C ASP A 82 -36.15 8.56 30.20
N PRO A 83 -36.76 9.71 30.51
CA PRO A 83 -37.24 9.99 31.86
C PRO A 83 -38.77 9.82 31.84
N SER A 84 -39.25 8.58 31.85
CA SER A 84 -40.67 8.30 32.08
C SER A 84 -40.88 7.11 33.01
N ARG A 85 -40.65 7.35 34.31
CA ARG A 85 -41.65 7.19 35.39
C ARG A 85 -41.02 7.45 36.76
N PRO A 86 -41.79 8.06 37.66
CA PRO A 86 -42.09 7.35 38.90
C PRO A 86 -43.59 7.10 39.03
N ASP A 87 -43.91 5.94 39.57
CA ASP A 87 -45.21 5.63 40.16
C ASP A 87 -45.62 6.71 41.17
N ASP A 88 -46.87 7.15 41.09
CA ASP A 88 -47.54 7.86 42.18
C ASP A 88 -48.89 7.19 42.47
N LEU A 89 -49.16 7.06 43.76
CA LEU A 89 -50.20 6.27 44.40
C LEU A 89 -51.55 7.00 44.39
N GLY A 90 -52.63 6.26 44.12
CA GLY A 90 -54.02 6.71 44.30
C GLY A 90 -55.01 5.56 44.12
#